data_AF-A0A9E5Z4I9-F1
#
_entry.id   AF-A0A9E5Z4I9-F1
#
_cell.length_a   1.000
_cell.length_b   1.000
_cell.length_c   1.000
_cell.angle_alpha   90.00
_cell.angle_beta   90.00
_cell.angle_gamma   90.00
#
_symmetry.space_group_name_H-M   'P 1'
#
loop_
_entity.id
_entity.type
_entity.pdbx_description
1 polymer ?
#
loop_
_entity_poly.entity_id
_entity_poly.type
_entity_poly.pdbx_seq_one_letter_code
_entity_poly.pdbx_strand_id
1 'polypeptide(L)' 'MQYAEMKRIEKGLVFKTVGGVMVRTTGVTTYIPSHEKYAHEVEVIEGEGEGYRYLHNLDKAELMTGYAAAA' A
#
# COMPACT_ATOMS: atom_id res chain seq x y z
N MET A 1 6.39 -0.71 -10.09
CA MET A 1 7.29 0.41 -9.72
C MET A 1 8.21 -0.06 -8.60
N GLN A 2 9.20 0.73 -8.19
CA GLN A 2 10.07 0.43 -7.03
C GLN A 2 9.59 1.25 -5.81
N TYR A 3 8.44 0.88 -5.25
CA TYR A 3 7.83 1.57 -4.12
C TYR A 3 8.69 1.48 -2.87
N ALA A 4 9.42 0.38 -2.67
CA ALA A 4 10.34 0.24 -1.56
C ALA A 4 11.49 1.28 -1.54
N GLU A 5 11.75 1.99 -2.64
CA GLU A 5 12.73 3.09 -2.70
C GLU A 5 12.09 4.47 -2.45
N MET A 6 10.76 4.53 -2.34
CA MET A 6 10.02 5.78 -2.28
C MET A 6 9.84 6.25 -0.84
N LYS A 7 10.41 7.42 -0.53
CA LYS A 7 10.26 8.10 0.77
C LYS A 7 8.83 8.54 1.09
N ARG A 8 7.98 8.63 0.07
CA ARG A 8 6.60 9.13 0.14
C ARG A 8 5.74 8.32 -0.81
N ILE A 9 4.47 8.18 -0.45
CA ILE A 9 3.42 7.59 -1.28
C ILE A 9 2.22 8.52 -1.24
N GLU A 10 1.53 8.70 -2.36
CA GLU A 10 0.26 9.42 -2.34
C GLU A 10 -0.77 8.64 -1.52
N LYS A 11 -1.61 9.35 -0.75
CA LYS A 11 -2.79 8.76 -0.11
C LYS A 11 -3.84 8.44 -1.16
N GLY A 12 -4.55 7.33 -0.99
CA GLY A 12 -5.70 6.98 -1.81
C GLY A 12 -5.40 6.14 -3.04
N LEU A 13 -4.13 5.76 -3.27
CA LEU A 13 -3.79 4.78 -4.30
C LEU A 13 -4.31 3.41 -3.87
N VAL A 14 -4.88 2.67 -4.82
CA VAL A 14 -5.45 1.35 -4.56
C VAL A 14 -4.60 0.28 -5.23
N PHE A 15 -4.31 -0.77 -4.46
CA PHE A 15 -3.48 -1.88 -4.91
C PHE A 15 -4.18 -3.22 -4.67
N LYS A 16 -4.02 -4.16 -5.60
CA LYS A 16 -4.31 -5.57 -5.37
C LYS A 16 -3.03 -6.27 -4.92
N THR A 17 -3.06 -6.86 -3.73
CA THR A 17 -1.91 -7.59 -3.18
C THR A 17 -1.80 -8.98 -3.79
N VAL A 18 -0.63 -9.61 -3.67
CA VAL A 18 -0.41 -11.02 -4.09
C VAL A 18 -1.35 -11.99 -3.34
N GLY A 19 -1.75 -11.65 -2.11
CA GLY A 19 -2.72 -12.40 -1.32
C GLY A 19 -4.18 -12.22 -1.77
N GLY A 20 -4.43 -11.39 -2.78
CA GLY A 20 -5.75 -11.20 -3.37
C GLY A 20 -6.62 -10.12 -2.72
N VAL A 21 -6.18 -9.51 -1.62
CA VAL A 21 -6.91 -8.39 -0.98
C VAL A 21 -6.63 -7.06 -1.66
N MET A 22 -7.61 -6.17 -1.66
CA MET A 22 -7.48 -4.79 -2.16
C MET A 22 -7.18 -3.86 -0.99
N VAL A 23 -6.17 -3.01 -1.16
CA VAL A 23 -5.71 -2.11 -0.11
C VAL A 23 -5.56 -0.68 -0.62
N ARG A 24 -5.72 0.30 0.27
CA ARG A 24 -5.59 1.72 -0.04
C ARG A 24 -4.47 2.35 0.78
N THR A 25 -3.59 3.11 0.13
CA THR A 25 -2.51 3.83 0.82
C THR A 25 -3.06 4.94 1.70
N THR A 26 -2.51 5.08 2.91
CA THR A 26 -2.90 6.17 3.83
C THR A 26 -2.05 7.42 3.66
N GLY A 27 -0.92 7.32 2.96
CA GLY A 27 0.10 8.35 2.82
C GLY A 27 1.23 8.23 3.85
N VAL A 28 1.05 7.39 4.89
CA VAL A 28 2.10 7.12 5.88
C VAL A 28 3.13 6.17 5.28
N THR A 29 4.41 6.49 5.50
CA THR A 29 5.55 5.70 5.03
C THR A 29 6.54 5.54 6.17
N THR A 30 7.08 4.34 6.34
CA THR A 30 8.05 4.00 7.38
C THR A 30 9.32 3.49 6.73
N TYR A 31 10.46 4.07 7.09
CA TYR A 31 11.76 3.52 6.73
C TYR A 31 12.05 2.29 7.60
N ILE A 32 12.48 1.19 6.97
CA ILE A 32 12.85 -0.07 7.61
C ILE A 32 14.39 -0.18 7.53
N PRO A 33 15.12 0.19 8.61
CA PRO A 33 16.58 0.32 8.55
C PRO A 33 17.29 -1.00 8.25
N SER A 34 16.75 -2.13 8.71
CA SER A 34 17.35 -3.45 8.52
C SER A 34 17.42 -3.93 7.07
N HIS A 35 16.64 -3.31 6.18
CA HIS A 35 16.59 -3.65 4.76
C HIS A 35 16.90 -2.46 3.86
N GLU A 36 17.15 -1.28 4.44
CA GLU A 36 17.33 -0.01 3.72
C GLU A 36 16.19 0.31 2.74
N LYS A 37 14.94 0.01 3.12
CA LYS A 37 13.73 0.20 2.29
C LYS A 37 12.64 0.97 3.01
N TYR A 38 11.66 1.46 2.25
CA TYR A 38 10.41 2.03 2.75
C TYR A 38 9.27 1.02 2.67
N ALA A 39 8.44 0.99 3.71
CA ALA A 39 7.16 0.30 3.72
C ALA A 39 6.04 1.35 3.84
N HIS A 40 4.93 1.12 3.16
CA HIS A 40 3.82 2.06 3.10
C HIS A 40 2.64 1.52 3.89
N GLU A 41 2.05 2.36 4.73
CA GLU A 41 0.83 1.97 5.43
C GLU A 41 -0.34 1.92 4.45
N VAL A 42 -1.09 0.82 4.55
CA VAL A 42 -2.29 0.58 3.76
C VAL A 42 -3.43 0.14 4.67
N GLU A 43 -4.66 0.42 4.23
CA GLU A 43 -5.90 -0.09 4.83
C GLU A 43 -6.54 -1.09 3.86
N VAL A 44 -6.98 -2.25 4.35
CA VAL A 44 -7.73 -3.20 3.53
C VAL A 44 -9.12 -2.63 3.26
N ILE A 45 -9.46 -2.48 1.98
CA ILE A 45 -10.76 -1.95 1.53
C ILE A 45 -11.67 -3.01 0.90
N GLU A 46 -11.13 -4.20 0.59
CA GLU A 46 -11.90 -5.34 0.10
C GLU A 46 -11.13 -6.64 0.38
N GLY A 47 -11.81 -7.62 0.98
CA GLY A 47 -11.25 -8.94 1.28
C GLY A 47 -11.10 -9.22 2.78
N GLU A 48 -10.37 -10.29 3.11
CA GLU A 48 -10.14 -10.68 4.51
C GLU A 48 -9.38 -9.57 5.26
N GLY A 49 -9.88 -9.20 6.43
CA GLY A 49 -9.28 -8.13 7.23
C GLY A 49 -9.66 -6.72 6.76
N GLU A 50 -10.82 -6.54 6.11
CA GLU A 50 -11.36 -5.21 5.79
C GLU A 50 -11.31 -4.25 7.01
N GLY A 51 -10.82 -3.03 6.78
CA GLY A 51 -10.60 -2.00 7.81
C GLY A 51 -9.28 -2.13 8.58
N TYR A 52 -8.55 -3.25 8.48
CA TYR A 52 -7.24 -3.37 9.13
C TYR A 52 -6.18 -2.56 8.41
N ARG A 53 -5.27 -1.98 9.20
CA ARG A 53 -4.11 -1.24 8.71
C ARG A 53 -2.81 -1.96 9.02
N TYR A 54 -1.88 -1.91 8.07
CA TYR A 54 -0.56 -2.52 8.21
C TYR A 54 0.45 -1.88 7.26
N LEU A 55 1.73 -2.08 7.56
CA LEU A 55 2.83 -1.68 6.66
C LEU A 55 3.01 -2.74 5.58
N HIS A 56 3.02 -2.31 4.33
CA HIS A 56 3.14 -3.18 3.18
C HIS A 56 4.26 -2.72 2.24
N ASN A 57 5.01 -3.69 1.70
CA ASN A 57 5.87 -3.46 0.55
C ASN A 57 5.03 -3.63 -0.72
N LEU A 58 4.86 -2.54 -1.48
CA LEU A 58 4.00 -2.49 -2.65
C LEU A 58 4.68 -2.93 -3.96
N ASP A 59 5.96 -3.33 -3.94
CA ASP A 59 6.71 -3.69 -5.16
C ASP A 59 6.12 -4.88 -5.94
N LYS A 60 5.41 -5.77 -5.23
CA LYS A 60 4.72 -6.93 -5.81
C LYS A 60 3.22 -6.75 -5.92
N ALA A 61 2.69 -5.61 -5.47
CA ALA A 61 1.28 -5.32 -5.57
C ALA A 61 0.97 -4.67 -6.94
N GLU A 62 -0.22 -4.96 -7.46
CA GLU A 62 -0.71 -4.39 -8.71
C GLU A 62 -1.44 -3.08 -8.42
N LEU A 63 -0.97 -1.96 -9.00
CA LEU A 63 -1.67 -0.68 -8.89
C LEU A 63 -2.96 -0.74 -9.72
N MET A 64 -4.08 -0.48 -9.08
CA MET A 64 -5.41 -0.57 -9.68
C MET A 64 -5.83 0.78 -10.25
N THR A 65 -5.83 0.91 -11.57
CA THR A 65 -6.31 2.12 -12.25
C THR A 65 -7.83 2.15 -12.31
N GLY A 66 -8.47 3.28 -11.97
CA GLY A 66 -9.93 3.45 -12.02
C GLY A 66 -10.66 3.25 -10.68
N TYR A 67 -9.96 2.79 -9.64
CA TYR A 67 -10.44 2.89 -8.27
C TYR A 67 -10.13 4.31 -7.77
N ALA A 68 -11.14 5.17 -7.77
CA ALA A 68 -10.99 6.51 -7.24
C ALA A 68 -10.62 6.44 -5.75
N ALA A 69 -9.71 7.31 -5.33
CA ALA A 69 -9.56 7.64 -3.92
C ALA A 69 -10.93 8.13 -3.44
N ALA A 70 -11.65 7.29 -2.67
CA ALA A 70 -12.91 7.72 -2.07
C ALA A 70 -12.61 8.99 -1.25
N ALA A 71 -13.29 10.08 -1.62
CA ALA A 71 -13.10 11.41 -1.07
C ALA A 71 -13.39 11.45 0.43
#